data_AF-A0A552LU20-F1
#
_entry.id   AF-A0A552LU20-F1
#
_cell.length_a   1.000
_cell.length_b   1.000
_cell.length_c   1.000
_cell.angle_alpha   90.00
_cell.angle_beta   90.00
_cell.angle_gamma   90.00
#
_symmetry.space_group_name_H-M   'P 1'
#
loop_
_entity.id
_entity.type
_entity.pdbx_description
1 polymer ?
#
loop_
_entity_poly.entity_id
_entity_poly.type
_entity_poly.pdbx_seq_one_letter_code
_entity_poly.pdbx_strand_id
1 'polypeptide(L)'
;MTNNIDHDRLFKELISTFFVEFIELFFPQLMDYLDRDSITFLDKEVFTQVKFRGKESFFLIHLEAQESSRKWFNRRMFTYF
;
A
#
# COMPACT_ATOMS: atom_id res chain seq x y z
N MET A 1 -9.60 19.02 26.65
CA MET A 1 -8.44 18.27 26.13
C MET A 1 -8.94 17.48 24.94
N THR A 2 -8.71 17.96 23.71
CA THR A 2 -9.07 17.22 22.51
C THR A 2 -8.14 16.01 22.42
N ASN A 3 -8.68 14.80 22.62
CA ASN A 3 -7.98 13.56 22.26
C ASN A 3 -7.70 13.64 20.76
N ASN A 4 -6.48 14.00 20.40
CA ASN A 4 -6.04 13.98 19.02
C ASN A 4 -5.86 12.51 18.65
N ILE A 5 -6.83 11.94 17.95
CA ILE A 5 -6.78 10.56 17.48
C ILE A 5 -5.68 10.50 16.42
N ASP A 6 -4.68 9.65 16.64
CA ASP A 6 -3.61 9.41 15.67
C ASP A 6 -4.15 8.52 14.53
N HIS A 7 -4.87 9.17 13.62
CA HIS A 7 -5.50 8.52 12.47
C HIS A 7 -4.49 7.85 11.54
N ASP A 8 -3.28 8.41 11.41
CA ASP A 8 -2.22 7.83 10.59
C ASP A 8 -1.73 6.50 11.18
N ARG A 9 -1.45 6.46 12.48
CA ARG A 9 -1.06 5.23 13.17
C ARG A 9 -2.16 4.17 13.11
N LEU A 10 -3.42 4.56 13.38
CA LEU A 10 -4.55 3.63 13.36
C LEU A 10 -4.82 3.08 11.94
N PHE A 11 -4.67 3.91 10.91
CA PHE A 11 -4.81 3.47 9.53
C PHE A 11 -3.70 2.49 9.14
N LYS A 12 -2.45 2.77 9.51
CA LYS A 12 -1.32 1.86 9.27
C LYS A 12 -1.54 0.51 9.95
N GLU A 13 -2.00 0.51 11.19
CA GLU A 13 -2.31 -0.73 11.94
C GLU A 13 -3.47 -1.50 11.30
N LEU A 14 -4.53 -0.82 10.87
CA LEU A 14 -5.65 -1.45 10.18
C LEU A 14 -5.20 -2.11 8.88
N ILE A 15 -4.47 -1.37 8.03
CA ILE A 15 -4.04 -1.87 6.72
C ILE A 15 -3.01 -2.98 6.86
N SER A 16 -2.07 -2.92 7.80
CA SER A 16 -1.10 -4.01 7.99
C SER A 16 -1.77 -5.28 8.53
N THR A 17 -2.81 -5.14 9.35
CA THR A 17 -3.55 -6.27 9.92
C THR A 17 -4.46 -6.95 8.88
N PHE A 18 -5.14 -6.16 8.05
CA PHE A 18 -6.17 -6.66 7.12
C PHE A 18 -5.77 -6.49 5.64
N PHE A 19 -4.46 -6.52 5.35
CA PHE A 19 -3.96 -6.22 4.01
C PHE A 19 -4.50 -7.20 2.97
N VAL A 20 -4.53 -8.49 3.29
CA VAL A 20 -4.97 -9.53 2.34
C VAL A 20 -6.47 -9.38 2.05
N GLU A 21 -7.28 -9.17 3.08
CA GLU A 21 -8.73 -8.93 2.97
C GLU A 21 -9.02 -7.66 2.18
N PHE A 22 -8.21 -6.61 2.37
CA PHE A 22 -8.29 -5.40 1.59
C PHE A 22 -8.03 -5.68 0.09
N ILE A 23 -6.96 -6.42 -0.24
CA ILE A 23 -6.67 -6.78 -1.63
C ILE A 23 -7.77 -7.67 -2.21
N GLU A 24 -8.28 -8.65 -1.46
CA GLU A 24 -9.38 -9.51 -1.88
C GLU A 24 -10.64 -8.70 -2.21
N LEU A 25 -10.98 -7.72 -1.38
CA LEU A 25 -12.19 -6.91 -1.54
C LEU A 25 -12.09 -5.90 -2.69
N PHE A 26 -10.95 -5.22 -2.84
CA PHE A 26 -10.79 -4.12 -3.80
C PHE A 26 -10.09 -4.50 -5.10
N PHE A 27 -9.24 -5.53 -5.07
CA PHE A 27 -8.41 -5.97 -6.20
C PHE A 27 -8.40 -7.50 -6.32
N PRO A 28 -9.57 -8.15 -6.50
CA PRO A 28 -9.68 -9.61 -6.46
C PRO A 28 -8.79 -10.31 -7.50
N GLN A 29 -8.50 -9.66 -8.63
CA GLN A 29 -7.61 -10.18 -9.67
C GLN A 29 -6.14 -10.27 -9.22
N LEU A 30 -5.73 -9.50 -8.22
CA LEU A 30 -4.36 -9.55 -7.69
C LEU A 30 -4.14 -10.79 -6.81
N MET A 31 -5.22 -11.39 -6.30
CA MET A 31 -5.16 -12.59 -5.47
C MET A 31 -4.56 -13.78 -6.22
N ASP A 32 -4.71 -13.84 -7.54
CA ASP A 32 -4.12 -14.89 -8.38
C ASP A 32 -2.57 -14.83 -8.42
N TYR A 33 -1.99 -13.70 -8.01
CA TYR A 33 -0.55 -13.43 -8.05
C TYR A 33 0.08 -13.24 -6.66
N LEU A 34 -0.74 -13.17 -5.61
CA LEU A 34 -0.30 -12.87 -4.24
C LEU A 34 -0.03 -14.16 -3.47
N ASP A 35 1.24 -14.39 -3.12
CA ASP A 35 1.61 -15.38 -2.12
C ASP A 35 1.52 -14.76 -0.72
N ARG A 36 0.51 -15.21 0.05
CA ARG A 36 0.16 -14.67 1.37
C ARG A 36 1.30 -14.80 2.39
N ASP A 37 2.12 -15.84 2.27
CA ASP A 37 3.21 -16.11 3.20
C ASP A 37 4.49 -15.32 2.85
N SER A 38 4.49 -14.61 1.71
CA SER A 38 5.63 -13.84 1.21
C SER A 38 5.51 -12.33 1.41
N ILE A 39 4.42 -11.86 2.04
CA ILE A 39 4.12 -10.43 2.17
C ILE A 39 5.08 -9.77 3.17
N THR A 40 5.78 -8.73 2.71
CA THR A 40 6.67 -7.92 3.54
C THR A 40 6.21 -6.48 3.53
N PHE A 41 5.88 -5.93 4.70
CA PHE A 41 5.56 -4.51 4.85
C PHE A 41 6.86 -3.71 4.99
N LEU A 42 7.05 -2.73 4.13
CA LEU A 42 8.22 -1.85 4.14
C LEU A 42 7.82 -0.55 4.85
N ASP A 43 8.53 -0.21 5.93
CA ASP A 43 8.23 0.95 6.80
C ASP A 43 8.39 2.32 6.09
N LYS A 44 9.05 2.33 4.93
CA LYS A 44 9.28 3.50 4.08
C LYS A 44 9.22 3.08 2.63
N GLU A 45 8.90 4.02 1.74
CA GLU A 45 8.88 3.91 0.27
C GLU A 45 10.20 3.31 -0.27
N VAL A 46 10.36 2.00 -0.15
CA VAL A 46 11.48 1.24 -0.66
C VAL A 46 11.01 0.69 -1.99
N PHE A 47 11.45 1.35 -3.06
CA PHE A 47 11.25 0.92 -4.43
C PHE A 47 12.10 -0.33 -4.69
N THR A 48 11.59 -1.50 -4.33
CA THR A 48 12.23 -2.78 -4.69
C THR A 48 11.98 -3.08 -6.16
N GLN A 49 13.03 -3.54 -6.87
CA GLN A 49 13.00 -3.85 -8.30
C GLN A 49 12.16 -5.08 -8.60
N VAL A 50 11.29 -4.97 -9.61
CA VAL A 50 10.33 -6.00 -9.99
C VAL A 50 10.42 -6.34 -11.47
N LYS A 51 10.71 -7.58 -11.82
CA LYS A 51 10.84 -8.07 -13.18
C LYS A 51 9.62 -8.85 -13.72
N PHE A 52 8.56 -8.17 -14.10
CA PHE A 52 7.38 -8.73 -14.78
C PHE A 52 7.74 -9.52 -16.08
N ARG A 53 7.09 -10.68 -16.34
CA ARG A 53 7.20 -11.56 -17.55
C ARG A 53 8.49 -12.39 -17.70
N GLY A 54 8.77 -13.30 -16.77
CA GLY A 54 9.87 -14.29 -16.90
C GLY A 54 11.21 -13.83 -16.33
N LYS A 55 11.16 -12.82 -15.48
CA LYS A 55 12.26 -12.32 -14.68
C LYS A 55 11.69 -12.27 -13.21
N GLU A 56 12.49 -12.24 -12.14
CA GLU A 56 11.97 -12.03 -10.75
C GLU A 56 11.21 -10.71 -10.56
N SER A 57 9.88 -10.76 -10.41
CA SER A 57 9.01 -9.59 -10.11
C SER A 57 8.51 -9.56 -8.70
N PHE A 58 8.26 -8.35 -8.22
CA PHE A 58 7.43 -8.04 -7.07
C PHE A 58 6.31 -7.06 -7.50
N PHE A 59 5.42 -6.73 -6.60
CA PHE A 59 4.45 -5.67 -6.80
C PHE A 59 4.68 -4.61 -5.74
N LEU A 60 4.79 -3.34 -6.15
CA LEU A 60 4.84 -2.22 -5.22
C LEU A 60 3.43 -1.65 -5.10
N ILE A 61 2.84 -1.78 -3.92
CA ILE A 61 1.51 -1.27 -3.61
C ILE A 61 1.68 -0.07 -2.67
N HIS A 62 1.42 1.12 -3.21
CA HIS A 62 1.43 2.35 -2.42
C HIS A 62 0.02 2.66 -1.96
N LEU A 63 -0.17 2.75 -0.64
CA LEU A 63 -1.43 3.12 -0.01
C LEU A 63 -1.22 4.41 0.77
N GLU A 64 -2.03 5.41 0.47
CA GLU A 64 -2.01 6.69 1.18
C GLU A 64 -3.43 7.09 1.54
N ALA A 65 -3.70 7.26 2.84
CA ALA A 65 -4.93 7.84 3.32
C ALA A 65 -4.88 9.36 3.17
N GLN A 66 -5.94 9.94 2.61
CA GLN A 66 -6.04 11.38 2.41
C GLN A 66 -7.37 11.89 2.96
N GLU A 67 -7.29 12.84 3.89
CA GLU A 67 -8.45 13.43 4.56
C GLU A 67 -9.23 14.44 3.71
N SER A 68 -8.63 14.94 2.63
CA SER A 68 -9.22 16.00 1.79
C SER A 68 -8.94 15.80 0.31
N SER A 69 -9.95 16.06 -0.52
CA SER A 69 -9.82 15.97 -1.97
C SER A 69 -8.77 16.95 -2.49
N ARG A 70 -7.72 16.42 -3.13
CA ARG A 70 -6.62 17.22 -3.70
C ARG A 70 -6.44 16.87 -5.18
N LYS A 71 -6.42 17.90 -6.04
CA LYS A 71 -6.14 17.70 -7.47
C LYS A 71 -4.75 17.08 -7.65
N TRP A 72 -4.67 16.07 -8.52
CA TRP A 72 -3.41 15.37 -8.87
C TRP A 72 -2.73 14.64 -7.71
N PHE A 73 -3.47 14.30 -6.66
CA PHE A 73 -2.94 13.62 -5.48
C PHE A 73 -2.13 12.36 -5.81
N ASN A 74 -2.67 11.50 -6.67
CA ASN A 74 -2.03 10.28 -7.15
C ASN A 74 -0.72 10.50 -7.91
N ARG A 75 -0.47 11.71 -8.44
CA ARG A 75 0.77 12.02 -9.14
C ARG A 75 1.95 12.27 -8.21
N ARG A 76 1.69 12.51 -6.91
CA ARG A 76 2.77 12.79 -5.94
C ARG A 76 3.72 11.62 -5.73
N MET A 77 3.24 10.39 -5.92
CA MET A 77 4.08 9.18 -5.90
C MET A 77 5.26 9.25 -6.89
N PHE A 78 5.17 10.07 -7.95
CA PHE A 78 6.22 10.24 -8.97
C PHE A 78 7.10 11.48 -8.78
N THR A 79 6.88 12.28 -7.73
CA THR A 79 7.58 13.56 -7.53
C THR A 79 8.51 13.58 -6.32
N TYR A 80 8.73 12.44 -5.67
CA TYR A 80 9.78 12.29 -4.66
C TYR A 80 11.14 12.21 -5.39
N PHE A 81 11.77 13.37 -5.60
CA PHE A 81 13.15 13.50 -6.09
C PHE A 81 14.08 13.84 -4.92
#